data_AF-A0A6I2FFU5-F1
#
_entry.id   AF-A0A6I2FFU5-F1
#
_cell.length_a   1.000
_cell.length_b   1.000
_cell.length_c   1.000
_cell.angle_alpha   90.00
_cell.angle_beta   90.00
_cell.angle_gamma   90.00
#
_symmetry.space_group_name_H-M   'P 1'
#
loop_
_entity.id
_entity.type
_entity.pdbx_description
1 polymer ?
#
loop_
_entity_poly.entity_id
_entity_poly.type
_entity_poly.pdbx_seq_one_letter_code
_entity_poly.pdbx_strand_id
1 'polypeptide(L)'
;MFVTTSYGDDDVVPAGIRDRYEWIETGSAAAILKALAPHEWADLLSVLDGFALAPNRWLVAGGNKGDIAADLDARFRRLGWLETRIDVAVQGYLFTDFAKKGTDRVARSRAEGESLYLEGYRVDNHKGRMIVDIEWNAKDGNLDRDMAAYRSWYEFGLIDGAVIITKDRKPLLDLAREVWTRHQATVPVAERSAKLPVDLTSTTTTSFDKATERIRRGGAGTCPLLVIGVGREAWDGSDFTLAPETDPAGDTPLAGFDDELATGDGSAG
;
A
#
# COMPACT_ATOMS: atom_id res chain seq x y z
N MET A 1 -2.39 6.39 -21.48
CA MET A 1 -3.37 6.98 -20.54
C MET A 1 -2.91 8.39 -20.18
N PHE A 2 -3.82 9.33 -19.94
CA PHE A 2 -3.43 10.69 -19.57
C PHE A 2 -3.06 10.73 -18.09
N VAL A 3 -1.81 11.11 -17.81
CA VAL A 3 -1.38 11.44 -16.45
C VAL A 3 -2.05 12.76 -16.06
N THR A 4 -2.57 12.82 -14.85
CA THR A 4 -3.11 14.06 -14.25
C THR A 4 -2.17 14.53 -13.15
N THR A 5 -2.38 15.75 -12.65
CA THR A 5 -1.51 16.36 -11.65
C THR A 5 -2.30 17.17 -10.63
N SER A 6 -3.47 16.66 -10.22
CA SER A 6 -4.33 17.31 -9.23
C SER A 6 -3.68 17.41 -7.85
N TYR A 7 -2.70 16.55 -7.54
CA TYR A 7 -1.80 16.71 -6.39
C TYR A 7 -0.98 18.02 -6.43
N GLY A 8 -0.87 18.67 -7.59
CA GLY A 8 -0.15 19.93 -7.78
C GLY A 8 -0.91 21.16 -7.28
N ASP A 9 -2.14 21.00 -6.81
CA ASP A 9 -2.92 22.05 -6.16
C ASP A 9 -2.64 22.04 -4.64
N ASP A 10 -2.28 23.20 -4.08
CA ASP A 10 -1.95 23.35 -2.66
C ASP A 10 -3.17 23.10 -1.75
N ASP A 11 -4.39 23.28 -2.27
CA ASP A 11 -5.60 22.89 -1.55
C ASP A 11 -5.72 21.36 -1.49
N VAL A 12 -5.19 20.63 -2.47
CA VAL A 12 -5.31 19.15 -2.55
C VAL A 12 -4.20 18.47 -1.77
N VAL A 13 -2.94 18.83 -2.02
CA VAL A 13 -1.76 18.38 -1.28
C VAL A 13 -0.95 19.62 -0.85
N PRO A 14 -0.84 19.91 0.46
CA PRO A 14 -0.03 21.01 0.93
C PRO A 14 1.43 20.90 0.48
N ALA A 15 2.04 22.02 0.07
CA ALA A 15 3.42 22.06 -0.45
C ALA A 15 4.44 21.39 0.48
N GLY A 16 4.32 21.59 1.81
CA GLY A 16 5.22 20.98 2.80
C GLY A 16 5.20 19.44 2.81
N ILE A 17 4.11 18.81 2.38
CA ILE A 17 4.04 17.36 2.16
C ILE A 17 4.46 17.03 0.73
N ARG A 18 3.93 17.75 -0.26
CA ARG A 18 4.18 17.50 -1.69
C ARG A 18 5.67 17.46 -2.01
N ASP A 19 6.44 18.42 -1.50
CA ASP A 19 7.86 18.59 -1.83
C ASP A 19 8.75 17.49 -1.23
N ARG A 20 8.20 16.60 -0.40
CA ARG A 20 8.92 15.48 0.26
C ARG A 20 8.82 14.16 -0.49
N TYR A 21 7.97 14.08 -1.51
CA TYR A 21 7.66 12.85 -2.24
C TYR A 21 7.62 13.09 -3.74
N GLU A 22 7.78 12.00 -4.49
CA GLU A 22 7.51 11.95 -5.91
C GLU A 22 6.06 11.54 -6.16
N TRP A 23 5.42 12.10 -7.19
CA TRP A 23 3.99 11.93 -7.43
C TRP A 23 3.70 11.61 -8.89
N ILE A 24 2.85 10.61 -9.12
CA ILE A 24 2.19 10.41 -10.41
C ILE A 24 0.77 9.92 -10.18
N GLU A 25 -0.17 10.42 -10.98
CA GLU A 25 -1.55 9.98 -10.90
C GLU A 25 -2.21 9.87 -12.27
N THR A 26 -3.37 9.22 -12.27
CA THR A 26 -4.32 9.22 -13.38
C THR A 26 -5.72 9.45 -12.84
N GLY A 27 -6.61 10.01 -13.66
CA GLY A 27 -8.01 10.23 -13.29
C GLY A 27 -8.21 11.29 -12.22
N SER A 28 -7.29 12.24 -12.05
CA SER A 28 -7.32 13.25 -10.99
C SER A 28 -7.46 12.64 -9.59
N ALA A 29 -6.72 11.55 -9.35
CA ALA A 29 -6.87 10.71 -8.15
C ALA A 29 -6.82 11.50 -6.84
N ALA A 30 -5.85 12.40 -6.67
CA ALA A 30 -5.74 13.19 -5.44
C ALA A 30 -6.98 14.07 -5.20
N ALA A 31 -7.45 14.80 -6.22
CA ALA A 31 -8.65 15.63 -6.09
C ALA A 31 -9.93 14.80 -5.87
N ILE A 32 -10.07 13.66 -6.55
CA ILE A 32 -11.23 12.77 -6.38
C ILE A 32 -11.25 12.19 -4.96
N LEU A 33 -10.13 11.65 -4.49
CA LEU A 33 -10.03 11.06 -3.16
C LEU A 33 -10.26 12.10 -2.07
N LYS A 34 -9.71 13.32 -2.21
CA LYS A 34 -10.03 14.43 -1.30
C LYS A 34 -11.53 14.73 -1.26
N ALA A 35 -12.21 14.72 -2.40
CA ALA A 35 -13.62 15.11 -2.48
C ALA A 35 -14.58 14.01 -1.97
N LEU A 36 -14.28 12.75 -2.27
CA LEU A 36 -15.17 11.61 -1.99
C LEU A 36 -14.85 10.87 -0.69
N ALA A 37 -13.58 10.89 -0.27
CA ALA A 37 -13.08 10.25 0.95
C ALA A 37 -12.24 11.24 1.79
N PRO A 38 -12.82 12.38 2.23
CA PRO A 38 -12.05 13.48 2.84
C PRO A 38 -11.37 13.09 4.16
N HIS A 39 -11.94 12.16 4.93
CA HIS A 39 -11.34 11.70 6.19
C HIS A 39 -10.17 10.76 5.92
N GLU A 40 -10.32 9.82 4.99
CA GLU A 40 -9.28 8.91 4.55
C GLU A 40 -8.12 9.67 3.87
N TRP A 41 -8.45 10.68 3.07
CA TRP A 41 -7.46 11.57 2.47
C TRP A 41 -6.66 12.34 3.53
N ALA A 42 -7.35 12.88 4.55
CA ALA A 42 -6.69 13.56 5.67
C ALA A 42 -5.78 12.60 6.45
N ASP A 43 -6.21 11.34 6.67
CA ASP A 43 -5.37 10.31 7.27
C ASP A 43 -4.11 10.06 6.45
N LEU A 44 -4.23 9.88 5.12
CA LEU A 44 -3.08 9.71 4.22
C LEU A 44 -2.10 10.87 4.37
N LEU A 45 -2.58 12.12 4.29
CA LEU A 45 -1.73 13.30 4.44
C LEU A 45 -1.06 13.34 5.82
N SER A 46 -1.77 13.00 6.90
CA SER A 46 -1.19 12.93 8.24
C SER A 46 -0.11 11.86 8.36
N VAL A 47 -0.28 10.71 7.71
CA VAL A 47 0.72 9.63 7.68
C VAL A 47 1.96 10.07 6.93
N LEU A 48 1.81 10.70 5.76
CA LEU A 48 2.92 11.23 4.97
C LEU A 48 3.65 12.35 5.74
N ASP A 49 2.92 13.30 6.30
CA ASP A 49 3.51 14.40 7.07
C ASP A 49 4.36 13.88 8.24
N GLY A 50 3.83 12.90 8.99
CA GLY A 50 4.51 12.31 10.14
C GLY A 50 5.55 11.22 9.82
N PHE A 51 5.68 10.78 8.57
CA PHE A 51 6.66 9.76 8.18
C PHE A 51 8.03 10.41 7.97
N ALA A 52 9.11 9.75 8.37
CA ALA A 52 10.46 10.21 8.07
C ALA A 52 11.38 9.01 7.84
N LEU A 53 12.24 9.12 6.83
CA LEU A 53 13.07 8.01 6.35
C LEU A 53 14.42 7.98 7.08
N ALA A 54 14.46 7.38 8.27
CA ALA A 54 15.69 7.24 9.06
C ALA A 54 16.62 6.15 8.49
N PRO A 55 17.92 6.39 8.25
CA PRO A 55 18.85 5.39 7.68
C PRO A 55 18.88 4.06 8.43
N ASN A 56 18.77 4.08 9.75
CA ASN A 56 18.78 2.87 10.57
C ASN A 56 17.57 1.95 10.33
N ARG A 57 16.55 2.39 9.60
CA ARG A 57 15.36 1.59 9.26
C ARG A 57 15.38 1.02 7.85
N TRP A 58 16.14 1.62 6.93
CA TRP A 58 16.13 1.21 5.53
C TRP A 58 17.51 0.87 4.97
N LEU A 59 18.60 1.17 5.69
CA LEU A 59 19.99 0.89 5.29
C LEU A 59 20.59 -0.26 6.11
N VAL A 60 19.81 -1.30 6.42
CA VAL A 60 20.24 -2.46 7.23
C VAL A 60 20.28 -3.72 6.38
N ALA A 61 21.35 -4.52 6.53
CA ALA A 61 21.52 -5.77 5.80
C ALA A 61 20.64 -6.88 6.40
N GLY A 62 19.87 -7.59 5.58
CA GLY A 62 19.04 -8.70 6.05
C GLY A 62 17.89 -8.32 6.99
N GLY A 63 17.77 -7.03 7.35
CA GLY A 63 16.59 -6.48 8.02
C GLY A 63 15.38 -6.73 7.15
N ASN A 64 14.32 -7.27 7.76
CA ASN A 64 13.14 -7.70 7.06
C ASN A 64 12.70 -6.57 6.13
N LYS A 65 12.35 -6.94 4.89
CA LYS A 65 11.73 -6.07 3.89
C LYS A 65 10.55 -5.24 4.45
N GLY A 66 10.03 -5.61 5.62
CA GLY A 66 8.89 -5.06 6.32
C GLY A 66 9.13 -3.87 7.26
N ASP A 67 10.34 -3.40 7.58
CA ASP A 67 10.44 -2.36 8.63
C ASP A 67 9.83 -1.00 8.24
N ILE A 68 9.96 -0.59 6.98
CA ILE A 68 9.31 0.62 6.45
C ILE A 68 7.84 0.35 6.13
N ALA A 69 7.54 -0.79 5.50
CA ALA A 69 6.16 -1.14 5.14
C ALA A 69 5.28 -1.28 6.39
N ALA A 70 5.73 -2.06 7.37
CA ALA A 70 5.06 -2.23 8.66
C ALA A 70 4.97 -0.93 9.47
N ASP A 71 5.93 0.01 9.33
CA ASP A 71 5.79 1.33 9.95
C ASP A 71 4.61 2.11 9.39
N LEU A 72 4.54 2.17 8.05
CA LEU A 72 3.47 2.85 7.33
C LEU A 72 2.13 2.18 7.62
N ASP A 73 2.07 0.85 7.53
CA ASP A 73 0.87 0.08 7.89
C ASP A 73 0.46 0.37 9.33
N ALA A 74 1.38 0.31 10.29
CA ALA A 74 1.06 0.58 11.69
C ALA A 74 0.52 2.01 11.91
N ARG A 75 1.00 3.00 11.15
CA ARG A 75 0.45 4.37 11.17
C ARG A 75 -0.99 4.40 10.68
N PHE A 76 -1.28 3.73 9.57
CA PHE A 76 -2.64 3.58 9.07
C PHE A 76 -3.53 2.79 10.05
N ARG A 77 -3.03 1.71 10.67
CA ARG A 77 -3.78 0.93 11.66
C ARG A 77 -4.19 1.75 12.88
N ARG A 78 -3.33 2.66 13.35
CA ARG A 78 -3.68 3.59 14.44
C ARG A 78 -4.82 4.55 14.08
N LEU A 79 -5.03 4.79 12.78
CA LEU A 79 -6.12 5.60 12.24
C LEU A 79 -7.35 4.75 11.84
N GLY A 80 -7.36 3.45 12.16
CA GLY A 80 -8.49 2.54 11.94
C GLY A 80 -8.57 1.93 10.53
N TRP A 81 -7.51 2.01 9.74
CA TRP A 81 -7.40 1.27 8.48
C TRP A 81 -7.15 -0.22 8.75
N LEU A 82 -7.56 -1.10 7.84
CA LEU A 82 -7.47 -2.54 8.02
C LEU A 82 -6.98 -3.24 6.75
N GLU A 83 -6.21 -4.33 6.92
CA GLU A 83 -5.97 -5.29 5.83
C GLU A 83 -7.30 -5.92 5.46
N THR A 84 -7.63 -5.89 4.18
CA THR A 84 -8.96 -6.29 3.71
C THR A 84 -8.83 -7.13 2.45
N ARG A 85 -9.55 -8.27 2.40
CA ARG A 85 -9.81 -9.00 1.16
C ARG A 85 -11.15 -8.54 0.58
N ILE A 86 -11.19 -8.23 -0.71
CA ILE A 86 -12.41 -7.81 -1.39
C ILE A 86 -12.85 -8.86 -2.40
N ASP A 87 -13.84 -9.68 -2.02
CA ASP A 87 -14.44 -10.67 -2.91
C ASP A 87 -15.64 -10.06 -3.66
N VAL A 88 -15.91 -10.56 -4.88
CA VAL A 88 -17.00 -10.04 -5.73
C VAL A 88 -17.90 -11.17 -6.18
N ALA A 89 -19.22 -10.99 -6.09
CA ALA A 89 -20.20 -11.87 -6.71
C ALA A 89 -20.95 -11.12 -7.83
N VAL A 90 -21.03 -11.72 -9.02
CA VAL A 90 -21.74 -11.16 -10.18
C VAL A 90 -22.93 -12.04 -10.52
N GLN A 91 -24.11 -11.44 -10.61
CA GLN A 91 -25.36 -12.10 -11.01
C GLN A 91 -25.89 -11.52 -12.31
N GLY A 92 -26.01 -12.36 -13.34
CA GLY A 92 -26.61 -11.99 -14.62
C GLY A 92 -28.12 -12.26 -14.65
N TYR A 93 -28.88 -11.38 -15.29
CA TYR A 93 -30.29 -11.60 -15.62
C TYR A 93 -30.51 -11.39 -17.11
N LEU A 94 -31.04 -12.39 -17.79
CA LEU A 94 -31.27 -12.38 -19.23
C LEU A 94 -32.76 -12.17 -19.51
N PHE A 95 -33.05 -11.22 -20.40
CA PHE A 95 -34.39 -10.91 -20.89
C PHE A 95 -34.40 -11.09 -22.41
N THR A 96 -35.41 -11.77 -22.94
CA THR A 96 -35.45 -12.15 -24.37
C THR A 96 -36.66 -11.63 -25.14
N ASP A 97 -37.58 -10.90 -24.49
CA ASP A 97 -38.81 -10.41 -25.11
C ASP A 97 -38.69 -8.95 -25.59
N PHE A 98 -37.85 -8.72 -26.62
CA PHE A 98 -37.82 -7.45 -27.34
C PHE A 98 -38.75 -7.50 -28.55
N ALA A 99 -40.05 -7.26 -28.34
CA ALA A 99 -41.02 -7.21 -29.44
C ALA A 99 -40.82 -5.96 -30.32
N LYS A 100 -40.86 -6.13 -31.65
CA LYS A 100 -40.95 -4.99 -32.58
C LYS A 100 -42.29 -4.28 -32.36
N LYS A 101 -42.29 -2.94 -32.44
CA LYS A 101 -43.49 -2.12 -32.26
C LYS A 101 -44.59 -2.60 -33.23
N GLY A 102 -45.69 -3.14 -32.71
CA GLY A 102 -46.84 -3.63 -33.49
C GLY A 102 -47.05 -5.15 -33.55
N THR A 103 -46.19 -5.98 -32.93
CA THR A 103 -46.44 -7.42 -32.74
C THR A 103 -46.99 -7.71 -31.35
N ASP A 104 -47.91 -8.68 -31.24
CA ASP A 104 -48.42 -9.18 -29.95
C ASP A 104 -47.26 -9.48 -28.99
N ARG A 105 -47.37 -8.98 -27.76
CA ARG A 105 -46.31 -9.09 -26.75
C ARG A 105 -46.15 -10.58 -26.37
N VAL A 106 -45.06 -11.20 -26.79
CA VAL A 106 -44.62 -12.50 -26.25
C VAL A 106 -44.42 -12.33 -24.74
N ALA A 107 -44.77 -13.34 -23.95
CA ALA A 107 -44.59 -13.30 -22.49
C ALA A 107 -43.13 -12.99 -22.12
N ARG A 108 -42.93 -12.09 -21.14
CA ARG A 108 -41.61 -11.80 -20.54
C ARG A 108 -41.00 -13.09 -20.01
N SER A 109 -39.92 -13.56 -20.62
CA SER A 109 -39.05 -14.57 -20.00
C SER A 109 -37.84 -13.89 -19.38
N ARG A 110 -37.73 -14.04 -18.05
CA ARG A 110 -36.55 -13.72 -17.27
C ARG A 110 -35.84 -15.04 -16.97
N ALA A 111 -34.57 -15.14 -17.35
CA ALA A 111 -33.70 -16.22 -16.91
C ALA A 111 -32.59 -15.64 -16.03
N GLU A 112 -32.29 -16.32 -14.92
CA GLU A 112 -31.14 -15.99 -14.10
C GLU A 112 -29.94 -16.74 -14.67
N GLY A 113 -28.86 -16.02 -14.96
CA GLY A 113 -27.58 -16.64 -15.30
C GLY A 113 -26.94 -17.30 -14.08
N GLU A 114 -25.93 -18.13 -14.29
CA GLU A 114 -25.12 -18.65 -13.18
C GLU A 114 -24.43 -17.50 -12.44
N SER A 115 -24.48 -17.53 -11.11
CA SER A 115 -23.76 -16.57 -10.28
C SER A 115 -22.26 -16.88 -10.32
N LEU A 116 -21.44 -15.87 -10.57
CA LEU A 116 -19.98 -16.00 -10.52
C LEU A 116 -19.47 -15.41 -9.21
N TYR A 117 -18.80 -16.21 -8.39
CA TYR A 117 -18.05 -15.73 -7.23
C TYR A 117 -16.56 -15.64 -7.56
N LEU A 118 -16.00 -14.46 -7.36
CA LEU A 118 -14.59 -14.15 -7.58
C LEU A 118 -13.96 -13.87 -6.22
N GLU A 119 -13.15 -14.81 -5.73
CA GLU A 119 -12.28 -14.54 -4.59
C GLU A 119 -11.25 -13.48 -4.98
N GLY A 120 -11.13 -12.44 -4.17
CA GLY A 120 -10.29 -11.30 -4.47
C GLY A 120 -8.93 -11.32 -3.80
N TYR A 121 -8.24 -10.19 -3.93
CA TYR A 121 -6.93 -9.96 -3.35
C TYR A 121 -7.04 -9.23 -2.02
N ARG A 122 -6.01 -9.40 -1.19
CA ARG A 122 -5.82 -8.60 0.02
C ARG A 122 -5.07 -7.33 -0.31
N VAL A 123 -5.50 -6.25 0.32
CA VAL A 123 -4.81 -4.95 0.35
C VAL A 123 -4.38 -4.64 1.76
N ASP A 124 -3.27 -3.91 1.90
CA ASP A 124 -2.60 -3.64 3.17
C ASP A 124 -3.45 -2.73 4.05
N ASN A 125 -4.03 -1.68 3.46
CA ASN A 125 -4.83 -0.69 4.16
C ASN A 125 -6.07 -0.31 3.35
N HIS A 126 -7.24 -0.62 3.89
CA HIS A 126 -8.53 -0.20 3.37
C HIS A 126 -9.35 0.50 4.45
N LYS A 127 -9.99 1.62 4.09
CA LYS A 127 -10.92 2.37 4.93
C LYS A 127 -11.92 3.11 4.06
N GLY A 128 -13.20 3.05 4.44
CA GLY A 128 -14.26 3.66 3.65
C GLY A 128 -14.28 3.11 2.23
N ARG A 129 -13.99 3.98 1.26
CA ARG A 129 -13.94 3.67 -0.18
C ARG A 129 -12.56 3.94 -0.79
N MET A 130 -11.52 3.96 0.04
CA MET A 130 -10.13 4.22 -0.38
C MET A 130 -9.22 3.06 0.02
N ILE A 131 -8.26 2.77 -0.86
CA ILE A 131 -7.21 1.77 -0.64
C ILE A 131 -5.85 2.48 -0.61
N VAL A 132 -4.97 2.05 0.29
CA VAL A 132 -3.54 2.40 0.32
C VAL A 132 -2.72 1.11 0.44
N ASP A 133 -1.94 0.79 -0.59
CA ASP A 133 -1.01 -0.35 -0.58
C ASP A 133 0.45 0.11 -0.47
N ILE A 134 1.25 -0.60 0.35
CA ILE A 134 2.63 -0.25 0.66
C ILE A 134 3.59 -1.18 -0.08
N GLU A 135 4.01 -0.72 -1.25
CA GLU A 135 4.80 -1.46 -2.22
C GLU A 135 6.30 -1.18 -2.06
N TRP A 136 6.92 -1.55 -0.93
CA TRP A 136 8.33 -1.21 -0.66
C TRP A 136 9.34 -2.14 -1.34
N ASN A 137 9.09 -3.45 -1.36
CA ASN A 137 9.98 -4.48 -1.91
C ASN A 137 9.22 -5.68 -2.51
N ALA A 138 7.96 -5.49 -2.87
CA ALA A 138 7.17 -6.52 -3.52
C ALA A 138 7.76 -6.84 -4.91
N LYS A 139 7.38 -8.00 -5.46
CA LYS A 139 7.82 -8.40 -6.80
C LYS A 139 7.17 -7.50 -7.84
N ASP A 140 7.94 -6.99 -8.80
CA ASP A 140 7.45 -6.08 -9.84
C ASP A 140 6.27 -6.65 -10.64
N GLY A 141 6.22 -7.97 -10.84
CA GLY A 141 5.10 -8.64 -11.52
C GLY A 141 3.77 -8.63 -10.77
N ASN A 142 3.75 -8.33 -9.46
CA ASN A 142 2.52 -8.21 -8.69
C ASN A 142 1.76 -6.92 -9.05
N LEU A 143 2.49 -5.85 -9.41
CA LEU A 143 1.91 -4.53 -9.59
C LEU A 143 0.82 -4.49 -10.68
N ASP A 144 1.00 -5.22 -11.78
CA ASP A 144 0.00 -5.30 -12.85
C ASP A 144 -1.29 -6.00 -12.38
N ARG A 145 -1.16 -7.01 -11.53
CA ARG A 145 -2.28 -7.73 -10.92
C ARG A 145 -3.03 -6.84 -9.93
N ASP A 146 -2.29 -6.09 -9.10
CA ASP A 146 -2.88 -5.24 -8.07
C ASP A 146 -3.62 -4.05 -8.72
N MET A 147 -3.02 -3.41 -9.74
CA MET A 147 -3.71 -2.40 -10.56
C MET A 147 -4.97 -2.93 -11.24
N ALA A 148 -4.94 -4.17 -11.75
CA ALA A 148 -6.12 -4.81 -12.34
C ALA A 148 -7.22 -5.03 -11.29
N ALA A 149 -6.86 -5.39 -10.05
CA ALA A 149 -7.81 -5.52 -8.95
C ALA A 149 -8.46 -4.18 -8.59
N TYR A 150 -7.67 -3.12 -8.40
CA TYR A 150 -8.21 -1.77 -8.12
C TYR A 150 -9.16 -1.31 -9.22
N ARG A 151 -8.79 -1.55 -10.48
CA ARG A 151 -9.65 -1.25 -11.63
C ARG A 151 -11.00 -1.94 -11.53
N SER A 152 -11.01 -3.24 -11.29
CA SER A 152 -12.28 -3.98 -11.17
C SER A 152 -13.10 -3.50 -9.99
N TRP A 153 -12.49 -3.27 -8.82
CA TRP A 153 -13.21 -2.78 -7.64
C TRP A 153 -13.78 -1.37 -7.85
N TYR A 154 -13.07 -0.50 -8.54
CA TYR A 154 -13.58 0.82 -8.95
C TYR A 154 -14.76 0.69 -9.94
N GLU A 155 -14.63 -0.15 -10.97
CA GLU A 155 -15.70 -0.40 -11.94
C GLU A 155 -16.96 -1.00 -11.30
N PHE A 156 -16.82 -1.80 -10.22
CA PHE A 156 -17.94 -2.30 -9.42
C PHE A 156 -18.48 -1.29 -8.40
N GLY A 157 -17.84 -0.12 -8.27
CA GLY A 157 -18.22 0.91 -7.31
C GLY A 157 -17.94 0.52 -5.86
N LEU A 158 -16.96 -0.35 -5.60
CA LEU A 158 -16.53 -0.72 -4.24
C LEU A 158 -15.55 0.29 -3.64
N ILE A 159 -14.75 0.94 -4.49
CA ILE A 159 -13.82 2.00 -4.12
C ILE A 159 -13.99 3.22 -5.02
N ASP A 160 -13.54 4.38 -4.56
CA ASP A 160 -13.49 5.63 -5.34
C ASP A 160 -12.09 5.89 -5.92
N GLY A 161 -11.07 5.21 -5.41
CA GLY A 161 -9.71 5.23 -5.94
C GLY A 161 -8.74 4.49 -5.02
N ALA A 162 -7.49 4.38 -5.48
CA ALA A 162 -6.43 3.71 -4.74
C ALA A 162 -5.14 4.54 -4.73
N VAL A 163 -4.29 4.28 -3.73
CA VAL A 163 -2.98 4.88 -3.55
C VAL A 163 -1.94 3.78 -3.40
N ILE A 164 -0.80 3.93 -4.07
CA ILE A 164 0.37 3.07 -3.89
C ILE A 164 1.48 3.93 -3.30
N ILE A 165 2.05 3.51 -2.17
CA ILE A 165 3.25 4.12 -1.60
C ILE A 165 4.42 3.18 -1.87
N THR A 166 5.44 3.65 -2.57
CA THR A 166 6.62 2.85 -2.94
C THR A 166 7.90 3.65 -2.80
N LYS A 167 9.05 2.99 -2.97
CA LYS A 167 10.35 3.63 -2.96
C LYS A 167 10.69 4.28 -4.31
N ASP A 168 11.28 5.48 -4.29
CA ASP A 168 12.03 5.97 -5.45
C ASP A 168 13.47 5.51 -5.39
N ARG A 169 13.74 4.45 -6.13
CA ARG A 169 14.96 3.65 -6.00
C ARG A 169 16.22 4.41 -6.40
N LYS A 170 16.16 5.30 -7.40
CA LYS A 170 17.37 5.98 -7.92
C LYS A 170 17.88 7.06 -6.95
N PRO A 171 17.07 8.03 -6.49
CA PRO A 171 17.50 8.99 -5.47
C PRO A 171 17.90 8.32 -4.16
N LEU A 172 17.18 7.26 -3.76
CA LEU A 172 17.54 6.51 -2.56
C LEU A 172 18.88 5.77 -2.69
N LEU A 173 19.24 5.28 -3.87
CA LEU A 173 20.55 4.66 -4.09
C LEU A 173 21.69 5.68 -3.90
N ASP A 174 21.50 6.90 -4.39
CA ASP A 174 22.48 7.97 -4.22
C ASP A 174 22.56 8.42 -2.76
N LEU A 175 21.43 8.53 -2.07
CA LEU A 175 21.39 8.79 -0.63
C LEU A 175 22.06 7.66 0.18
N ALA A 176 21.82 6.40 -0.19
CA ALA A 176 22.41 5.25 0.48
C ALA A 176 23.93 5.30 0.42
N ARG A 177 24.48 5.62 -0.76
CA ARG A 177 25.92 5.78 -0.98
C ARG A 177 26.48 6.90 -0.12
N GLU A 178 25.82 8.05 -0.09
CA GLU A 178 26.25 9.20 0.70
C GLU A 178 26.30 8.89 2.19
N VAL A 179 25.19 8.40 2.75
CA VAL A 179 25.07 8.07 4.18
C VAL A 179 26.05 6.95 4.55
N TRP A 180 26.16 5.92 3.71
CA TRP A 180 27.10 4.83 3.93
C TRP A 180 28.56 5.30 3.89
N THR A 181 28.95 6.12 2.91
CA THR A 181 30.30 6.70 2.84
C THR A 181 30.63 7.49 4.10
N ARG A 182 29.67 8.28 4.62
CA ARG A 182 29.86 9.02 5.87
C ARG A 182 30.06 8.08 7.06
N HIS A 183 29.24 7.03 7.19
CA HIS A 183 29.41 6.00 8.21
C HIS A 183 30.77 5.29 8.11
N GLN A 184 31.21 4.91 6.91
CA GLN A 184 32.49 4.24 6.73
C GLN A 184 33.70 5.11 7.08
N ALA A 185 33.55 6.44 7.08
CA ALA A 185 34.60 7.33 7.58
C ALA A 185 34.80 7.19 9.10
N THR A 186 33.76 6.82 9.85
CA THR A 186 33.81 6.62 11.31
C THR A 186 34.24 5.21 11.72
N VAL A 187 34.17 4.24 10.81
CA VAL A 187 34.55 2.83 11.04
C VAL A 187 36.08 2.64 10.91
N PRO A 188 36.72 1.83 11.78
CA PRO A 188 38.13 1.47 11.66
C PRO A 188 38.47 0.90 10.28
N VAL A 189 39.65 1.24 9.73
CA VAL A 189 40.03 0.88 8.35
C VAL A 189 39.89 -0.61 8.06
N ALA A 190 40.18 -1.48 9.03
CA ALA A 190 40.08 -2.93 8.90
C ALA A 190 38.64 -3.44 8.74
N GLU A 191 37.64 -2.68 9.19
CA GLU A 191 36.22 -3.06 9.20
C GLU A 191 35.41 -2.34 8.11
N ARG A 192 36.06 -1.47 7.32
CA ARG A 192 35.40 -0.76 6.23
C ARG A 192 35.02 -1.72 5.10
N SER A 193 33.78 -1.60 4.66
CA SER A 193 33.16 -2.25 3.52
C SER A 193 32.59 -1.21 2.54
N ALA A 194 32.94 -1.31 1.25
CA ALA A 194 32.31 -0.49 0.21
C ALA A 194 30.91 -0.99 -0.18
N LYS A 195 30.52 -2.20 0.24
CA LYS A 195 29.24 -2.81 -0.10
C LYS A 195 28.13 -2.18 0.72
N LEU A 196 27.08 -1.69 0.04
CA LEU A 196 25.87 -1.19 0.70
C LEU A 196 25.13 -2.34 1.42
N PRO A 197 24.52 -2.07 2.59
CA PRO A 197 23.69 -3.05 3.29
C PRO A 197 22.43 -3.45 2.52
N VAL A 198 21.94 -2.60 1.60
CA VAL A 198 20.70 -2.81 0.86
C VAL A 198 20.91 -2.81 -0.65
N ASP A 199 20.04 -3.55 -1.35
CA ASP A 199 20.01 -3.58 -2.81
C ASP A 199 18.93 -2.67 -3.38
N LEU A 200 19.35 -1.48 -3.79
CA LEU A 200 18.55 -0.53 -4.56
C LEU A 200 18.93 -0.55 -6.06
N THR A 201 19.68 -1.55 -6.50
CA THR A 201 20.04 -1.71 -7.92
C THR A 201 19.08 -2.64 -8.65
N SER A 202 18.46 -3.57 -7.92
CA SER A 202 17.47 -4.50 -8.45
C SER A 202 16.31 -3.80 -9.14
N THR A 203 15.96 -4.29 -10.32
CA THR A 203 14.81 -3.88 -11.12
C THR A 203 13.65 -4.87 -11.04
N THR A 204 13.76 -5.91 -10.20
CA THR A 204 12.75 -6.99 -10.06
C THR A 204 11.75 -6.72 -8.94
N THR A 205 11.86 -5.58 -8.26
CA THR A 205 10.93 -5.14 -7.22
C THR A 205 10.19 -3.87 -7.63
N THR A 206 8.99 -3.68 -7.07
CA THR A 206 8.21 -2.46 -7.24
C THR A 206 9.03 -1.23 -6.81
N SER A 207 8.93 -0.18 -7.62
CA SER A 207 9.56 1.13 -7.41
C SER A 207 8.80 2.19 -8.20
N PHE A 208 9.01 3.46 -7.86
CA PHE A 208 8.29 4.58 -8.45
C PHE A 208 8.42 4.65 -9.99
N ASP A 209 9.61 4.39 -10.54
CA ASP A 209 9.85 4.34 -11.99
C ASP A 209 9.05 3.21 -12.66
N LYS A 210 8.97 2.04 -12.03
CA LYS A 210 8.20 0.89 -12.51
C LYS A 210 6.69 1.10 -12.47
N ALA A 211 6.19 1.75 -11.42
CA ALA A 211 4.79 2.14 -11.33
C ALA A 211 4.43 3.22 -12.35
N THR A 212 5.32 4.20 -12.53
CA THR A 212 5.19 5.24 -13.56
C THR A 212 5.07 4.67 -14.97
N GLU A 213 5.89 3.67 -15.33
CA GLU A 213 5.79 2.99 -16.62
C GLU A 213 4.40 2.37 -16.85
N ARG A 214 3.81 1.75 -15.82
CA ARG A 214 2.51 1.08 -15.89
C ARG A 214 1.35 2.06 -15.95
N ILE A 215 1.39 3.13 -15.17
CA ILE A 215 0.42 4.24 -15.27
C ILE A 215 0.39 4.79 -16.70
N ARG A 216 1.56 5.09 -17.28
CA ARG A 216 1.66 5.65 -18.64
C ARG A 216 1.09 4.71 -19.72
N ARG A 217 1.33 3.40 -19.57
CA ARG A 217 0.79 2.34 -20.44
C ARG A 217 -0.71 2.09 -20.22
N GLY A 218 -1.29 2.63 -19.14
CA GLY A 218 -2.71 2.54 -18.83
C GLY A 218 -3.11 1.39 -17.91
N GLY A 219 -2.18 0.89 -17.09
CA GLY A 219 -2.42 -0.22 -16.16
C GLY A 219 -3.59 0.01 -15.18
N ALA A 220 -3.85 1.26 -14.81
CA ALA A 220 -4.95 1.62 -13.90
C ALA A 220 -6.36 1.56 -14.53
N GLY A 221 -6.47 1.47 -15.86
CA GLY A 221 -7.76 1.61 -16.55
C GLY A 221 -8.48 2.92 -16.19
N THR A 222 -9.74 2.83 -15.81
CA THR A 222 -10.56 3.98 -15.40
C THR A 222 -10.41 4.35 -13.93
N CYS A 223 -9.70 3.55 -13.12
CA CYS A 223 -9.54 3.79 -11.70
C CYS A 223 -8.70 5.05 -11.46
N PRO A 224 -9.18 6.01 -10.66
CA PRO A 224 -8.33 7.05 -10.08
C PRO A 224 -7.24 6.37 -9.23
N LEU A 225 -5.99 6.49 -9.67
CA LEU A 225 -4.84 5.87 -9.01
C LEU A 225 -3.74 6.90 -8.80
N LEU A 226 -3.29 7.00 -7.56
CA LEU A 226 -2.18 7.84 -7.13
C LEU A 226 -1.00 6.94 -6.75
N VAL A 227 0.20 7.29 -7.20
CA VAL A 227 1.43 6.64 -6.78
C VAL A 227 2.35 7.68 -6.15
N ILE A 228 2.85 7.35 -4.97
CA ILE A 228 3.71 8.20 -4.15
C ILE A 228 5.07 7.50 -4.02
N GLY A 229 6.13 8.17 -4.49
CA GLY A 229 7.50 7.71 -4.38
C GLY A 229 8.19 8.34 -3.17
N VAL A 230 8.66 7.51 -2.24
CA VAL A 230 9.49 7.93 -1.11
C VAL A 230 10.94 8.03 -1.57
N GLY A 231 11.45 9.25 -1.63
CA GLY A 231 12.79 9.58 -2.12
C GLY A 231 13.71 10.14 -1.04
N ARG A 232 14.70 10.92 -1.48
CA ARG A 232 15.71 11.55 -0.62
C ARG A 232 15.09 12.59 0.31
N GLU A 233 14.07 13.28 -0.17
CA GLU A 233 13.41 14.42 0.45
C GLU A 233 12.56 14.01 1.67
N ALA A 234 12.30 12.70 1.80
CA ALA A 234 11.68 12.11 2.99
C ALA A 234 12.70 11.80 4.11
N TRP A 235 14.01 11.90 3.86
CA TRP A 235 15.07 11.66 4.86
C TRP A 235 15.03 12.70 5.98
N ASP A 236 15.15 12.23 7.22
CA ASP A 236 15.19 13.07 8.43
C ASP A 236 16.53 13.78 8.67
N GLY A 237 17.52 13.56 7.81
CA GLY A 237 18.87 14.13 7.96
C GLY A 237 19.74 13.43 9.00
N SER A 238 19.24 12.37 9.67
CA SER A 238 20.01 11.61 10.65
C SER A 238 21.09 10.76 9.98
N ASP A 239 22.18 10.49 10.71
CA ASP A 239 23.24 9.61 10.25
C ASP A 239 22.93 8.13 10.53
N PHE A 240 23.56 7.24 9.76
CA PHE A 240 23.48 5.81 10.02
C PHE A 240 24.41 5.43 11.19
N THR A 241 23.82 4.77 12.18
CA THR A 241 24.52 4.19 13.32
C THR A 241 24.10 2.73 13.44
N LEU A 242 25.05 1.80 13.39
CA LEU A 242 24.79 0.43 13.84
C LEU A 242 24.40 0.51 15.32
N ALA A 243 23.10 0.45 15.62
CA ALA A 243 22.66 0.24 16.99
C ALA A 243 23.25 -1.11 17.44
N PRO A 244 23.79 -1.22 18.67
CA PRO A 244 24.14 -2.52 19.21
C PRO A 244 22.89 -3.40 19.20
N GLU A 245 23.03 -4.67 18.80
CA GLU A 245 21.97 -5.66 18.92
C GLU A 245 21.40 -5.60 20.33
N THR A 246 20.18 -5.08 20.48
CA THR A 246 19.44 -5.28 21.73
C THR A 246 19.00 -6.73 21.73
N ASP A 247 19.71 -7.55 22.51
CA ASP A 247 19.37 -8.93 22.80
C ASP A 247 17.90 -9.01 23.24
N PRO A 248 17.00 -9.71 22.51
CA PRO A 248 15.63 -9.91 22.94
C PRO A 248 15.60 -11.05 23.96
N ALA A 249 16.21 -10.84 25.13
CA ALA A 249 16.18 -11.78 26.24
C ALA A 249 15.91 -11.03 27.54
N GLY A 250 14.63 -10.69 27.72
CA GLY A 250 14.10 -10.11 28.94
C GLY A 250 12.62 -10.40 29.11
N ASP A 251 12.16 -11.57 28.66
CA ASP A 251 10.83 -12.07 28.98
C ASP A 251 10.78 -12.35 30.48
N THR A 252 10.20 -11.41 31.21
CA THR A 252 9.82 -11.62 32.61
C THR A 252 8.59 -12.52 32.58
N PRO A 253 8.58 -13.70 33.22
CA PRO A 253 7.39 -14.54 33.20
C PRO A 253 6.25 -13.81 33.87
N LEU A 254 5.15 -13.61 33.13
CA LEU A 254 3.88 -13.21 33.73
C LEU A 254 3.47 -14.31 34.73
N ALA A 255 3.32 -13.89 35.98
CA ALA A 255 2.83 -14.74 37.06
C ALA A 255 1.50 -15.39 36.67
N GLY A 256 1.37 -16.68 37.01
CA GLY A 256 0.26 -17.55 36.65
C GLY A 256 -1.11 -16.99 37.03
N PHE A 257 -2.04 -17.14 36.09
CA PHE A 257 -3.46 -17.16 36.39
C PHE A 257 -3.81 -18.58 36.82
N ASP A 258 -4.20 -18.74 38.09
CA ASP A 258 -4.84 -19.96 38.59
C ASP A 258 -6.23 -20.08 37.95
N ASP A 259 -6.46 -21.17 37.23
CA ASP A 259 -7.76 -21.56 36.69
C ASP A 259 -8.08 -22.98 37.21
N GLU A 260 -8.65 -23.05 38.42
CA GLU A 260 -9.19 -24.29 38.98
C GLU A 260 -10.69 -24.34 38.69
N LEU A 261 -11.02 -24.79 37.47
CA LEU A 261 -12.37 -25.16 37.05
C LEU A 261 -12.71 -26.55 37.60
N ALA A 262 -13.78 -26.57 38.40
CA ALA A 262 -14.39 -27.74 39.01
C ALA A 262 -14.72 -28.85 37.98
N THR A 263 -14.16 -30.03 38.20
CA THR A 263 -14.68 -31.28 37.65
C THR A 263 -15.81 -31.77 38.54
N GLY A 264 -17.04 -31.60 38.05
CA GLY A 264 -18.16 -32.42 38.50
C GLY A 264 -18.01 -33.80 37.87
N ASP A 265 -17.89 -34.83 38.70
CA ASP A 265 -18.13 -36.20 38.28
C ASP A 265 -19.05 -36.87 39.31
N GLY A 266 -20.18 -37.34 38.82
CA GLY A 266 -21.16 -38.07 39.62
C GLY A 266 -20.77 -39.53 39.75
N SER A 267 -21.05 -40.14 40.91
CA SER A 267 -21.87 -41.36 41.02
C SER A 267 -21.74 -42.01 42.41
N ALA A 268 -22.82 -42.71 42.76
CA ALA A 268 -22.98 -43.72 43.80
C ALA A 268 -23.27 -43.24 45.24
N GLY A 269 -24.52 -43.49 45.66
CA GLY A 269 -24.99 -43.39 47.04
C GLY A 269 -26.48 -43.08 47.12
#